data_AF-A0A0F8Z9P2-F1
#
_entry.id   AF-A0A0F8Z9P2-F1
#
_cell.length_a   1.000
_cell.length_b   1.000
_cell.length_c   1.000
_cell.angle_alpha   90.00
_cell.angle_beta   90.00
_cell.angle_gamma   90.00
#
_symmetry.space_group_name_H-M   'P 1'
#
loop_
_entity.id
_entity.type
_entity.pdbx_description
1 polymer ?
#
loop_
_entity_poly.entity_id
_entity_poly.type
_entity_poly.pdbx_seq_one_letter_code
_entity_poly.pdbx_strand_id
1 'polypeptide(L)'
;FMPRRYPLIAAMRYKRSVEGGLVRLWYLVLHGDTGGLVWPYGRPVGKTLMLDVEGDKVTLTQAGKNLRDVFREGRSGIPCLINHADMETDPIGILSSQASIRADWMFEVKRDGTSWINRTSSWEGSHNYAAAGRVGYYKLLEDMGLQYTCISSAQLARGDLMTRAIKLFLVPRGMALSNREIKALRKFTEAGGVLVTDLMAGRMNENCRVRTGRAAPMDELMGVKRAPFAFEEDKKAETNSGYKGGFGRWLDVTMLEGFGTLKAGDTFRIQGFQEPGLAAASAKPLAKTPTGPAILANKVGKGTVYTLNFDIPNYLSRRSGKDAAELTAPHRRIFSALLAKAGVEGQLKVTLKSSGKYPVGLETFRYTQGGYRYLAAIRNKVTRINWQDLSDSGEGVADIGGSTLLFELPVKGYYITELRTGKSFGMTD
;
A
#
# COMPACT_ATOMS: atom_id res chain seq x y z
N PHE A 1 -0.72 3.88 -14.53
CA PHE A 1 -0.47 2.81 -15.52
C PHE A 1 0.29 3.41 -16.68
N MET A 2 1.58 3.60 -16.47
CA MET A 2 2.46 4.18 -17.46
C MET A 2 3.24 3.03 -18.14
N PRO A 3 3.62 3.15 -19.42
CA PRO A 3 4.56 2.22 -20.04
C PRO A 3 5.82 2.03 -19.18
N ARG A 4 6.43 0.84 -19.23
CA ARG A 4 7.57 0.42 -18.36
C ARG A 4 8.78 1.37 -18.36
N ARG A 5 8.91 2.24 -19.35
CA ARG A 5 10.01 3.23 -19.49
C ARG A 5 9.51 4.66 -19.69
N TYR A 6 8.24 4.90 -19.40
CA TYR A 6 7.72 6.25 -19.47
C TYR A 6 8.32 7.06 -18.32
N PRO A 7 8.85 8.27 -18.58
CA PRO A 7 9.46 9.08 -17.54
C PRO A 7 8.41 9.42 -16.49
N LEU A 8 8.65 8.95 -15.26
CA LEU A 8 7.85 9.28 -14.09
C LEU A 8 8.47 10.52 -13.44
N ILE A 9 7.64 11.51 -13.14
CA ILE A 9 8.03 12.72 -12.45
C ILE A 9 7.06 12.93 -11.31
N ALA A 10 7.59 13.08 -10.11
CA ALA A 10 6.79 13.39 -8.93
C ALA A 10 7.10 14.79 -8.42
N ALA A 11 6.08 15.45 -7.89
CA ALA A 11 6.28 16.68 -7.15
C ALA A 11 7.03 16.39 -5.84
N MET A 12 8.03 17.23 -5.55
CA MET A 12 8.84 17.22 -4.35
C MET A 12 8.67 18.55 -3.61
N ARG A 13 8.37 18.46 -2.32
CA ARG A 13 8.41 19.63 -1.45
C ARG A 13 9.86 20.04 -1.17
N TYR A 14 10.09 21.34 -1.07
CA TYR A 14 11.30 21.87 -0.45
C TYR A 14 11.42 21.46 1.03
N LYS A 15 12.51 20.79 1.40
CA LYS A 15 12.91 20.57 2.79
C LYS A 15 13.95 21.62 3.16
N ARG A 16 13.89 22.14 4.40
CA ARG A 16 14.81 23.19 4.88
C ARG A 16 16.28 22.76 4.98
N SER A 17 16.59 21.48 4.74
CA SER A 17 17.93 20.90 4.73
C SER A 17 18.15 19.99 3.52
N VAL A 18 19.42 19.85 3.12
CA VAL A 18 19.85 18.91 2.06
C VAL A 18 19.48 17.47 2.43
N GLU A 19 19.74 17.05 3.66
CA GLU A 19 19.44 15.69 4.15
C GLU A 19 17.95 15.33 3.99
N GLY A 20 17.05 16.22 4.40
CA GLY A 20 15.61 16.00 4.23
C GLY A 20 15.20 15.90 2.76
N GLY A 21 15.85 16.66 1.88
CA GLY A 21 15.64 16.58 0.43
C GLY A 21 16.16 15.28 -0.19
N LEU A 22 17.33 14.81 0.26
CA LEU A 22 17.94 13.56 -0.21
C LEU A 22 17.07 12.35 0.10
N VAL A 23 16.48 12.25 1.30
CA VAL A 23 15.57 11.14 1.64
C VAL A 23 14.39 11.07 0.67
N ARG A 24 13.78 12.22 0.34
CA ARG A 24 12.66 12.26 -0.62
C ARG A 24 13.11 11.93 -2.04
N LEU A 25 14.26 12.45 -2.47
CA LEU A 25 14.82 12.13 -3.78
C LEU A 25 15.09 10.62 -3.91
N TRP A 26 15.72 10.02 -2.92
CA TRP A 26 16.00 8.57 -2.92
C TRP A 26 14.73 7.75 -2.87
N TYR A 27 13.70 8.19 -2.15
CA TYR A 27 12.38 7.55 -2.20
C TYR A 27 11.83 7.54 -3.64
N LEU A 28 11.89 8.67 -4.34
CA LEU A 28 11.46 8.76 -5.74
C LEU A 28 12.28 7.85 -6.67
N VAL A 29 13.61 7.93 -6.61
CA VAL A 29 14.52 7.10 -7.42
C VAL A 29 14.22 5.61 -7.21
N LEU A 30 14.03 5.18 -5.96
CA LEU A 30 13.73 3.79 -5.62
C LEU A 30 12.28 3.38 -5.96
N HIS A 31 11.40 4.31 -6.26
CA HIS A 31 10.06 4.01 -6.81
C HIS A 31 10.02 4.12 -8.35
N GLY A 32 11.17 4.35 -8.99
CA GLY A 32 11.31 4.43 -10.44
C GLY A 32 11.00 5.81 -11.04
N ASP A 33 10.89 6.85 -10.20
CA ASP A 33 10.76 8.22 -10.68
C ASP A 33 12.08 8.70 -11.32
N THR A 34 11.95 9.18 -12.55
CA THR A 34 13.05 9.70 -13.38
C THR A 34 13.30 11.19 -13.18
N GLY A 35 12.47 11.86 -12.37
CA GLY A 35 12.61 13.28 -12.10
C GLY A 35 11.80 13.75 -10.90
N GLY A 36 12.22 14.87 -10.33
CA GLY A 36 11.51 15.54 -9.25
C GLY A 36 11.18 16.98 -9.62
N LEU A 37 9.92 17.39 -9.45
CA LEU A 37 9.45 18.75 -9.73
C LEU A 37 9.26 19.52 -8.43
N VAL A 38 9.86 20.71 -8.31
CA VAL A 38 9.65 21.58 -7.14
C VAL A 38 8.71 22.71 -7.52
N TRP A 39 7.68 22.93 -6.69
CA TRP A 39 6.80 24.08 -6.86
C TRP A 39 7.58 25.37 -6.60
N PRO A 40 7.71 26.29 -7.56
CA PRO A 40 8.72 27.35 -7.50
C PRO A 40 8.33 28.54 -6.61
N TYR A 41 7.07 28.59 -6.14
CA TYR A 41 6.54 29.76 -5.44
C TYR A 41 6.54 29.61 -3.92
N GLY A 42 7.03 30.65 -3.24
CA GLY A 42 6.81 30.83 -1.80
C GLY A 42 5.41 31.40 -1.54
N ARG A 43 5.03 31.51 -0.26
CA ARG A 43 3.96 32.44 0.16
C ARG A 43 4.65 33.72 0.64
N PRO A 44 4.28 34.93 0.16
CA PRO A 44 3.24 35.31 -0.81
C PRO A 44 3.66 35.24 -2.30
N VAL A 45 2.67 35.40 -3.19
CA VAL A 45 2.78 35.38 -4.68
C VAL A 45 3.88 36.34 -5.16
N GLY A 46 4.66 35.91 -6.18
CA GLY A 46 5.72 36.72 -6.78
C GLY A 46 7.12 36.53 -6.16
N LYS A 47 7.24 35.86 -5.01
CA LYS A 47 8.54 35.42 -4.47
C LYS A 47 8.82 33.98 -4.87
N THR A 48 9.96 33.74 -5.52
CA THR A 48 10.40 32.39 -5.83
C THR A 48 11.09 31.78 -4.61
N LEU A 49 10.91 30.48 -4.36
CA LEU A 49 11.61 29.78 -3.28
C LEU A 49 13.11 29.68 -3.53
N MET A 50 13.55 29.71 -4.79
CA MET A 50 14.90 29.29 -5.18
C MET A 50 15.81 30.46 -5.55
N LEU A 51 15.24 31.60 -5.91
CA LEU A 51 15.95 32.75 -6.45
C LEU A 51 15.56 34.02 -5.68
N ASP A 52 16.57 34.77 -5.28
CA ASP A 52 16.44 36.15 -4.82
C ASP A 52 16.76 37.07 -6.00
N VAL A 53 15.93 38.09 -6.20
CA VAL A 53 16.08 39.09 -7.26
C VAL A 53 16.21 40.46 -6.61
N GLU A 54 17.37 41.09 -6.79
CA GLU A 54 17.69 42.44 -6.29
C GLU A 54 18.18 43.30 -7.46
N GLY A 55 17.31 44.18 -7.99
CA GLY A 55 17.57 44.87 -9.25
C GLY A 55 17.74 43.87 -10.40
N ASP A 56 18.85 43.99 -11.14
CA ASP A 56 19.22 43.08 -12.23
C ASP A 56 19.99 41.82 -11.76
N LYS A 57 20.21 41.65 -10.45
CA LYS A 57 20.94 40.50 -9.90
C LYS A 57 19.98 39.40 -9.51
N VAL A 58 20.19 38.21 -10.07
CA VAL A 58 19.51 36.96 -9.70
C VAL A 58 20.50 36.06 -8.96
N THR A 59 20.21 35.71 -7.71
CA THR A 59 21.07 34.82 -6.89
C THR A 59 20.27 33.65 -6.33
N LEU A 60 20.95 32.56 -5.95
CA LEU A 60 20.29 31.43 -5.28
C LEU A 60 20.02 31.75 -3.81
N THR A 61 18.77 31.56 -3.38
CA THR A 61 18.41 31.51 -1.97
C THR A 61 19.11 30.32 -1.30
N GLN A 62 19.13 30.26 0.04
CA GLN A 62 19.62 29.06 0.73
C GLN A 62 18.83 27.79 0.30
N ALA A 63 17.55 27.95 -0.01
CA ALA A 63 16.72 26.88 -0.52
C ALA A 63 17.14 26.43 -1.92
N GLY A 64 17.47 27.36 -2.81
CA GLY A 64 18.05 27.08 -4.12
C GLY A 64 19.39 26.35 -4.03
N LYS A 65 20.26 26.76 -3.09
CA LYS A 65 21.54 26.07 -2.82
C LYS A 65 21.32 24.63 -2.33
N ASN A 66 20.40 24.41 -1.41
CA ASN A 66 20.08 23.07 -0.93
C ASN A 66 19.55 22.17 -2.07
N LEU A 67 18.63 22.69 -2.89
CA LEU A 67 18.07 21.95 -4.02
C LEU A 67 19.11 21.66 -5.11
N ARG A 68 20.05 22.58 -5.35
CA ARG A 68 21.18 22.33 -6.25
C ARG A 68 21.93 21.06 -5.86
N ASP A 69 22.20 20.88 -4.57
CA ASP A 69 22.97 19.75 -4.07
C ASP A 69 22.15 18.45 -4.12
N VAL A 70 20.86 18.50 -3.77
CA VAL A 70 19.92 17.37 -3.92
C VAL A 70 19.81 16.94 -5.40
N PHE A 71 19.58 17.88 -6.33
CA PHE A 71 19.49 17.57 -7.76
C PHE A 71 20.82 17.17 -8.38
N ARG A 72 21.96 17.46 -7.75
CA ARG A 72 23.25 16.94 -8.20
C ARG A 72 23.38 15.45 -7.90
N GLU A 73 22.98 15.01 -6.70
CA GLU A 73 22.90 13.57 -6.34
C GLU A 73 22.03 12.83 -7.37
N GLY A 74 20.83 13.31 -7.65
CA GLY A 74 19.86 12.59 -8.49
C GLY A 74 20.23 12.47 -9.97
N ARG A 75 21.21 13.25 -10.46
CA ARG A 75 21.61 13.31 -11.88
C ARG A 75 22.94 12.61 -12.17
N SER A 76 23.52 11.90 -11.21
CA SER A 76 24.79 11.22 -11.41
C SER A 76 24.90 9.95 -10.57
N GLY A 77 25.81 9.05 -10.92
CA GLY A 77 26.14 7.88 -10.09
C GLY A 77 24.99 6.89 -9.91
N ILE A 78 24.75 6.48 -8.67
CA ILE A 78 23.84 5.38 -8.30
C ILE A 78 22.39 5.66 -8.75
N PRO A 79 21.79 6.84 -8.56
CA PRO A 79 20.46 7.14 -9.09
C PRO A 79 20.31 6.87 -10.59
N CYS A 80 21.29 7.26 -11.42
CA CYS A 80 21.26 6.99 -12.85
C CYS A 80 21.32 5.48 -13.14
N LEU A 81 22.16 4.74 -12.41
CA LEU A 81 22.27 3.30 -12.53
C LEU A 81 20.96 2.59 -12.16
N ILE A 82 20.29 2.98 -11.07
CA ILE A 82 18.98 2.44 -10.68
C ILE A 82 17.90 2.75 -11.72
N ASN A 83 17.90 3.96 -12.30
CA ASN A 83 16.96 4.34 -13.35
C ASN A 83 17.10 3.52 -14.65
N HIS A 84 18.25 2.85 -14.85
CA HIS A 84 18.48 1.94 -15.97
C HIS A 84 18.34 0.45 -15.59
N ALA A 85 17.98 0.16 -14.35
CA ALA A 85 17.74 -1.18 -13.85
C ALA A 85 16.25 -1.50 -13.80
N ASP A 86 15.92 -2.78 -13.87
CA ASP A 86 14.55 -3.28 -13.78
C ASP A 86 14.20 -3.62 -12.34
N MET A 87 13.20 -2.95 -11.78
CA MET A 87 12.68 -3.26 -10.45
C MET A 87 12.03 -4.65 -10.44
N GLU A 88 12.46 -5.50 -9.52
CA GLU A 88 11.82 -6.79 -9.25
C GLU A 88 10.74 -6.60 -8.18
N THR A 89 9.59 -7.26 -8.39
CA THR A 89 8.51 -7.31 -7.40
C THR A 89 8.24 -8.76 -7.01
N ASP A 90 7.71 -8.99 -5.82
CA ASP A 90 7.21 -10.31 -5.44
C ASP A 90 5.92 -10.60 -6.24
N PRO A 91 5.50 -11.87 -6.40
CA PRO A 91 4.34 -12.26 -7.22
C PRO A 91 3.00 -11.91 -6.55
N ILE A 92 2.85 -10.64 -6.19
CA ILE A 92 1.74 -10.00 -5.50
C ILE A 92 1.22 -8.88 -6.39
N GLY A 93 -0.06 -8.94 -6.72
CA GLY A 93 -0.75 -7.88 -7.44
C GLY A 93 -1.77 -7.16 -6.56
N ILE A 94 -1.96 -5.86 -6.77
CA ILE A 94 -3.01 -5.08 -6.09
C ILE A 94 -3.86 -4.36 -7.13
N LEU A 95 -5.19 -4.50 -7.05
CA LEU A 95 -6.10 -3.80 -7.95
C LEU A 95 -6.04 -2.27 -7.73
N SER A 96 -5.90 -1.53 -8.82
CA SER A 96 -6.17 -0.10 -8.90
C SER A 96 -7.37 0.13 -9.82
N SER A 97 -8.56 0.30 -9.21
CA SER A 97 -9.83 0.52 -9.91
C SER A 97 -10.31 1.95 -9.71
N GLN A 98 -10.33 2.73 -10.80
CA GLN A 98 -10.90 4.08 -10.80
C GLN A 98 -12.42 4.06 -10.54
N ALA A 99 -13.12 3.01 -11.00
CA ALA A 99 -14.55 2.85 -10.73
C ALA A 99 -14.80 2.66 -9.22
N SER A 100 -14.01 1.80 -8.57
CA SER A 100 -14.13 1.60 -7.12
C SER A 100 -13.76 2.85 -6.33
N ILE A 101 -12.71 3.58 -6.72
CA ILE A 101 -12.34 4.86 -6.10
C ILE A 101 -13.50 5.86 -6.17
N ARG A 102 -14.16 5.99 -7.33
CA ARG A 102 -15.33 6.86 -7.48
C ARG A 102 -16.50 6.40 -6.62
N ALA A 103 -16.81 5.10 -6.67
CA ALA A 103 -17.90 4.53 -5.90
C ALA A 103 -17.72 4.76 -4.40
N ASP A 104 -16.52 4.46 -3.88
CA ASP A 104 -16.16 4.69 -2.49
C ASP A 104 -16.31 6.15 -2.08
N TRP A 105 -15.75 7.06 -2.89
CA TRP A 105 -15.83 8.49 -2.62
C TRP A 105 -17.29 8.97 -2.56
N MET A 106 -18.15 8.50 -3.48
CA MET A 106 -19.59 8.85 -3.49
C MET A 106 -20.33 8.43 -2.22
N PHE A 107 -19.98 7.30 -1.61
CA PHE A 107 -20.58 6.87 -0.33
C PHE A 107 -19.92 7.55 0.87
N GLU A 108 -18.62 7.76 0.81
CA GLU A 108 -17.87 8.44 1.87
C GLU A 108 -18.34 9.88 2.09
N VAL A 109 -18.60 10.63 1.02
CA VAL A 109 -19.05 12.03 1.13
C VAL A 109 -20.46 12.18 1.69
N LYS A 110 -21.26 11.11 1.78
CA LYS A 110 -22.61 11.19 2.37
C LYS A 110 -22.59 11.70 3.81
N ARG A 111 -21.58 11.30 4.59
CA ARG A 111 -21.41 11.76 5.98
C ARG A 111 -21.15 13.28 6.08
N ASP A 112 -20.66 13.88 4.99
CA ASP A 112 -20.38 15.31 4.92
C ASP A 112 -21.67 16.11 4.63
N GLY A 113 -22.79 15.43 4.34
CA GLY A 113 -24.09 16.06 4.12
C GLY A 113 -24.02 17.14 3.04
N THR A 114 -24.70 18.27 3.23
CA THR A 114 -24.65 19.42 2.31
C THR A 114 -23.29 20.10 2.23
N SER A 115 -22.38 19.85 3.17
CA SER A 115 -21.05 20.47 3.23
C SER A 115 -19.99 19.79 2.35
N TRP A 116 -20.34 18.69 1.67
CA TRP A 116 -19.41 17.93 0.83
C TRP A 116 -18.71 18.79 -0.24
N ILE A 117 -19.37 19.85 -0.74
CA ILE A 117 -18.80 20.78 -1.72
C ILE A 117 -17.56 21.53 -1.20
N ASN A 118 -17.41 21.63 0.13
CA ASN A 118 -16.27 22.27 0.79
C ASN A 118 -15.11 21.29 1.02
N ARG A 119 -15.22 20.04 0.55
CA ARG A 119 -14.18 19.02 0.71
C ARG A 119 -13.01 19.30 -0.23
N THR A 120 -11.94 19.84 0.34
CA THR A 120 -10.70 20.15 -0.38
C THR A 120 -9.71 18.98 -0.34
N SER A 121 -8.72 19.00 -1.24
CA SER A 121 -7.67 17.97 -1.29
C SER A 121 -6.92 17.81 0.05
N SER A 122 -6.76 18.89 0.81
CA SER A 122 -6.16 18.84 2.14
C SER A 122 -6.98 18.06 3.16
N TRP A 123 -8.29 18.02 2.99
CA TRP A 123 -9.19 17.29 3.88
C TRP A 123 -9.11 15.79 3.61
N GLU A 124 -8.94 15.38 2.35
CA GLU A 124 -8.85 13.96 1.93
C GLU A 124 -7.77 13.18 2.68
N GLY A 125 -6.69 13.81 3.14
CA GLY A 125 -5.58 13.11 3.82
C GLY A 125 -5.98 12.46 5.15
N SER A 126 -6.90 13.08 5.88
CA SER A 126 -7.43 12.61 7.16
C SER A 126 -8.89 12.14 7.09
N HIS A 127 -9.53 12.31 5.94
CA HIS A 127 -10.96 12.06 5.75
C HIS A 127 -11.25 11.05 4.65
N ASN A 128 -10.25 10.44 4.00
CA ASN A 128 -10.46 9.44 2.96
C ASN A 128 -10.05 8.06 3.47
N TYR A 129 -10.98 7.33 4.10
CA TYR A 129 -10.65 6.00 4.65
C TYR A 129 -10.41 4.97 3.55
N ALA A 130 -10.99 5.12 2.34
CA ALA A 130 -10.68 4.24 1.21
C ALA A 130 -9.23 4.40 0.73
N ALA A 131 -8.74 5.64 0.67
CA ALA A 131 -7.34 5.93 0.37
C ALA A 131 -6.42 5.46 1.51
N ALA A 132 -6.81 5.69 2.77
CA ALA A 132 -6.08 5.19 3.92
C ALA A 132 -6.00 3.66 3.94
N GLY A 133 -7.09 2.98 3.59
CA GLY A 133 -7.15 1.52 3.40
C GLY A 133 -6.17 1.05 2.35
N ARG A 134 -6.24 1.61 1.13
CA ARG A 134 -5.31 1.28 0.03
C ARG A 134 -3.84 1.46 0.44
N VAL A 135 -3.49 2.60 1.05
CA VAL A 135 -2.13 2.84 1.52
C VAL A 135 -1.77 1.94 2.70
N GLY A 136 -2.73 1.55 3.54
CA GLY A 136 -2.56 0.55 4.59
C GLY A 136 -2.08 -0.80 4.05
N TYR A 137 -2.68 -1.29 2.95
CA TYR A 137 -2.21 -2.51 2.27
C TYR A 137 -0.78 -2.37 1.74
N TYR A 138 -0.45 -1.23 1.14
CA TYR A 138 0.89 -0.94 0.64
C TYR A 138 1.92 -1.01 1.77
N LYS A 139 1.65 -0.28 2.85
CA LYS A 139 2.55 -0.21 4.01
C LYS A 139 2.65 -1.52 4.77
N LEU A 140 1.58 -2.32 4.80
CA LEU A 140 1.61 -3.66 5.37
C LEU A 140 2.57 -4.58 4.62
N LEU A 141 2.50 -4.61 3.28
CA LEU A 141 3.41 -5.42 2.47
C LEU A 141 4.86 -4.92 2.57
N GLU A 142 5.08 -3.60 2.51
CA GLU A 142 6.41 -3.00 2.67
C GLU A 142 7.01 -3.33 4.05
N ASP A 143 6.22 -3.24 5.13
CA ASP A 143 6.63 -3.63 6.49
C ASP A 143 6.85 -5.15 6.64
N MET A 144 6.47 -5.95 5.66
CA MET A 144 6.74 -7.38 5.59
C MET A 144 7.91 -7.69 4.65
N GLY A 145 8.59 -6.67 4.11
CA GLY A 145 9.74 -6.82 3.21
C GLY A 145 9.36 -7.23 1.79
N LEU A 146 8.14 -6.91 1.36
CA LEU A 146 7.60 -7.32 0.07
C LEU A 146 7.39 -6.13 -0.86
N GLN A 147 7.67 -6.35 -2.14
CA GLN A 147 7.36 -5.47 -3.24
C GLN A 147 6.20 -6.05 -4.06
N TYR A 148 5.36 -5.20 -4.63
CA TYR A 148 4.12 -5.61 -5.30
C TYR A 148 3.91 -4.82 -6.58
N THR A 149 3.07 -5.35 -7.46
CA THR A 149 2.67 -4.67 -8.70
C THR A 149 1.22 -4.18 -8.60
N CYS A 150 0.99 -2.89 -8.85
CA CYS A 150 -0.37 -2.39 -9.06
C CYS A 150 -0.89 -2.82 -10.44
N ILE A 151 -2.12 -3.34 -10.51
CA ILE A 151 -2.79 -3.83 -11.72
C ILE A 151 -4.05 -3.01 -11.98
N SER A 152 -4.20 -2.46 -13.18
CA SER A 152 -5.37 -1.64 -13.52
C SER A 152 -6.59 -2.49 -13.82
N SER A 153 -7.78 -1.88 -13.76
CA SER A 153 -8.99 -2.49 -14.33
C SER A 153 -8.80 -3.01 -15.76
N ALA A 154 -8.10 -2.25 -16.62
CA ALA A 154 -7.85 -2.66 -18.00
C ALA A 154 -6.85 -3.84 -18.10
N GLN A 155 -5.81 -3.85 -17.27
CA GLN A 155 -4.84 -4.95 -17.20
C GLN A 155 -5.50 -6.22 -16.63
N LEU A 156 -6.30 -6.08 -15.58
CA LEU A 156 -7.06 -7.18 -15.00
C LEU A 156 -8.02 -7.78 -16.03
N ALA A 157 -8.82 -6.95 -16.71
CA ALA A 157 -9.77 -7.40 -17.72
C ALA A 157 -9.12 -8.13 -18.91
N ARG A 158 -7.86 -7.80 -19.24
CA ARG A 158 -7.06 -8.50 -20.26
C ARG A 158 -6.45 -9.81 -19.78
N GLY A 159 -6.44 -10.07 -18.47
CA GLY A 159 -5.85 -11.28 -17.89
C GLY A 159 -4.37 -11.15 -17.53
N ASP A 160 -3.86 -9.93 -17.34
CA ASP A 160 -2.44 -9.67 -17.06
C ASP A 160 -1.94 -10.32 -15.75
N LEU A 161 -2.82 -10.83 -14.87
CA LEU A 161 -2.43 -11.56 -13.66
C LEU A 161 -1.60 -12.81 -13.99
N MET A 162 -2.02 -13.56 -15.01
CA MET A 162 -1.35 -14.80 -15.40
C MET A 162 -0.02 -14.52 -16.10
N THR A 163 0.00 -13.53 -17.01
CA THR A 163 1.21 -13.18 -17.78
C THR A 163 2.30 -12.56 -16.91
N ARG A 164 1.93 -11.98 -15.77
CA ARG A 164 2.85 -11.43 -14.76
C ARG A 164 3.21 -12.42 -13.66
N ALA A 165 2.79 -13.69 -13.79
CA ALA A 165 3.03 -14.74 -12.80
C ALA A 165 2.61 -14.35 -11.36
N ILE A 166 1.52 -13.57 -11.24
CA ILE A 166 0.96 -13.22 -9.94
C ILE A 166 0.46 -14.51 -9.26
N LYS A 167 0.72 -14.64 -7.96
CA LYS A 167 0.24 -15.74 -7.12
C LYS A 167 -0.78 -15.28 -6.10
N LEU A 168 -0.60 -14.08 -5.56
CA LEU A 168 -1.52 -13.42 -4.63
C LEU A 168 -2.09 -12.15 -5.28
N PHE A 169 -3.41 -12.04 -5.41
CA PHE A 169 -4.05 -10.84 -5.92
C PHE A 169 -4.96 -10.21 -4.87
N LEU A 170 -4.68 -8.95 -4.50
CA LEU A 170 -5.44 -8.18 -3.53
C LEU A 170 -6.40 -7.24 -4.25
N VAL A 171 -7.66 -7.24 -3.82
CA VAL A 171 -8.73 -6.38 -4.34
C VAL A 171 -9.25 -5.47 -3.22
N PRO A 172 -8.41 -4.55 -2.70
CA PRO A 172 -8.80 -3.67 -1.61
C PRO A 172 -9.87 -2.71 -2.08
N ARG A 173 -10.99 -2.67 -1.36
CA ARG A 173 -12.22 -1.94 -1.64
C ARG A 173 -12.63 -2.06 -3.10
N GLY A 174 -12.65 -3.29 -3.61
CA GLY A 174 -13.04 -3.61 -4.98
C GLY A 174 -14.53 -3.42 -5.29
N MET A 175 -15.15 -2.31 -4.87
CA MET A 175 -16.61 -2.18 -4.83
C MET A 175 -17.29 -2.17 -6.21
N ALA A 176 -16.65 -1.57 -7.22
CA ALA A 176 -17.18 -1.45 -8.56
C ALA A 176 -16.30 -2.22 -9.56
N LEU A 177 -16.81 -3.36 -10.04
CA LEU A 177 -16.11 -4.27 -10.95
C LEU A 177 -16.99 -4.66 -12.14
N SER A 178 -16.40 -4.60 -13.34
CA SER A 178 -17.02 -5.09 -14.56
C SER A 178 -17.13 -6.61 -14.59
N ASN A 179 -18.02 -7.13 -15.43
CA ASN A 179 -18.12 -8.58 -15.65
C ASN A 179 -16.83 -9.17 -16.23
N ARG A 180 -16.06 -8.38 -17.01
CA ARG A 180 -14.77 -8.83 -17.58
C ARG A 180 -13.71 -8.98 -16.49
N GLU A 181 -13.63 -8.02 -15.55
CA GLU A 181 -12.74 -8.12 -14.39
C GLU A 181 -13.09 -9.33 -13.54
N ILE A 182 -14.38 -9.53 -13.20
CA ILE A 182 -14.82 -10.68 -12.38
C ILE A 182 -14.53 -12.02 -13.08
N LYS A 183 -14.70 -12.09 -14.41
CA LYS A 183 -14.32 -13.27 -15.20
C LYS A 183 -12.80 -13.53 -15.16
N ALA A 184 -11.98 -12.49 -15.21
CA ALA A 184 -10.53 -12.62 -15.10
C ALA A 184 -10.10 -13.08 -13.70
N LEU A 185 -10.72 -12.54 -12.65
CA LEU A 185 -10.51 -12.99 -11.26
C LEU A 185 -10.85 -14.46 -11.08
N ARG A 186 -12.00 -14.91 -11.62
CA ARG A 186 -12.39 -16.32 -11.60
C ARG A 186 -11.33 -17.21 -12.26
N LYS A 187 -10.91 -16.87 -13.49
CA LYS A 187 -9.88 -17.62 -14.22
C LYS A 187 -8.56 -17.70 -13.45
N PHE A 188 -8.13 -16.60 -12.85
CA PHE A 188 -6.93 -16.53 -12.03
C PHE A 188 -7.03 -17.49 -10.83
N THR A 189 -8.15 -17.47 -10.10
CA THR A 189 -8.35 -18.35 -8.96
C THR A 189 -8.46 -19.82 -9.39
N GLU A 190 -9.22 -20.13 -10.45
CA GLU A 190 -9.35 -21.49 -10.98
C GLU A 190 -7.98 -22.09 -11.35
N ALA A 191 -7.06 -21.28 -11.87
CA ALA A 191 -5.71 -21.67 -12.25
C ALA A 191 -4.75 -21.90 -11.07
N GLY A 192 -5.15 -21.57 -9.83
CA GLY A 192 -4.31 -21.75 -8.64
C GLY A 192 -4.00 -20.47 -7.87
N GLY A 193 -4.42 -19.31 -8.37
CA GLY A 193 -4.20 -18.03 -7.72
C GLY A 193 -4.94 -17.91 -6.37
N VAL A 194 -4.34 -17.16 -5.45
CA VAL A 194 -5.00 -16.75 -4.21
C VAL A 194 -5.55 -15.34 -4.41
N LEU A 195 -6.88 -15.22 -4.35
CA LEU A 195 -7.58 -13.96 -4.45
C LEU A 195 -7.97 -13.49 -3.06
N VAL A 196 -7.66 -12.24 -2.71
CA VAL A 196 -8.07 -11.62 -1.44
C VAL A 196 -8.94 -10.43 -1.75
N THR A 197 -10.15 -10.44 -1.22
CA THR A 197 -11.10 -9.34 -1.32
C THR A 197 -11.40 -8.81 0.07
N ASP A 198 -11.78 -7.55 0.18
CA ASP A 198 -12.35 -7.02 1.40
C ASP A 198 -13.76 -6.44 1.15
N LEU A 199 -14.15 -5.47 1.97
CA LEU A 199 -15.49 -4.87 2.02
C LEU A 199 -16.06 -4.55 0.63
N MET A 200 -17.33 -4.92 0.45
CA MET A 200 -18.14 -4.53 -0.71
C MET A 200 -17.64 -5.02 -2.07
N ALA A 201 -16.68 -5.96 -2.13
CA ALA A 201 -16.12 -6.41 -3.40
C ALA A 201 -17.22 -6.82 -4.41
N GLY A 202 -17.25 -6.15 -5.57
CA GLY A 202 -18.18 -6.40 -6.66
C GLY A 202 -19.66 -6.09 -6.39
N ARG A 203 -20.01 -5.28 -5.37
CA ARG A 203 -21.39 -4.85 -5.12
C ARG A 203 -21.98 -3.99 -6.25
N MET A 204 -21.11 -3.34 -7.03
CA MET A 204 -21.47 -2.49 -8.15
C MET A 204 -20.78 -2.93 -9.44
N ASN A 205 -21.32 -2.51 -10.59
CA ASN A 205 -20.60 -2.59 -11.86
C ASN A 205 -19.66 -1.39 -12.07
N GLU A 206 -18.91 -1.38 -13.17
CA GLU A 206 -17.91 -0.36 -13.52
C GLU A 206 -18.49 1.06 -13.68
N ASN A 207 -19.80 1.16 -13.85
CA ASN A 207 -20.56 2.42 -13.94
C ASN A 207 -21.18 2.82 -12.60
N CYS A 208 -20.71 2.24 -11.49
CA CYS A 208 -21.21 2.47 -10.14
C CYS A 208 -22.72 2.23 -10.02
N ARG A 209 -23.27 1.25 -10.75
CA ARG A 209 -24.65 0.79 -10.54
C ARG A 209 -24.65 -0.40 -9.61
N VAL A 210 -25.46 -0.34 -8.55
CA VAL A 210 -25.64 -1.45 -7.60
C VAL A 210 -26.18 -2.67 -8.35
N ARG A 211 -25.59 -3.84 -8.11
CA ARG A 211 -26.08 -5.10 -8.64
C ARG A 211 -27.26 -5.56 -7.78
N THR A 212 -28.43 -5.72 -8.40
CA THR A 212 -29.65 -6.26 -7.77
C THR A 212 -29.97 -7.64 -8.33
N GLY A 213 -30.50 -8.56 -7.51
CA GLY A 213 -30.96 -9.89 -7.93
C GLY A 213 -29.87 -10.95 -8.16
N ARG A 214 -30.17 -12.00 -8.95
CA ARG A 214 -29.31 -13.18 -9.23
C ARG A 214 -28.01 -12.86 -10.01
N ALA A 215 -27.73 -11.59 -10.33
CA ALA A 215 -26.63 -11.15 -11.19
C ALA A 215 -25.40 -10.62 -10.42
N ALA A 216 -25.02 -11.31 -9.33
CA ALA A 216 -23.83 -10.98 -8.53
C ALA A 216 -22.70 -12.02 -8.75
N PRO A 217 -22.02 -12.01 -9.91
CA PRO A 217 -21.00 -13.01 -10.24
C PRO A 217 -19.80 -12.99 -9.28
N MET A 218 -19.58 -11.88 -8.57
CA MET A 218 -18.57 -11.77 -7.53
C MET A 218 -18.98 -12.52 -6.25
N ASP A 219 -20.27 -12.47 -5.87
CA ASP A 219 -20.79 -13.18 -4.68
C ASP A 219 -20.64 -14.68 -4.84
N GLU A 220 -20.92 -15.20 -6.04
CA GLU A 220 -20.72 -16.61 -6.39
C GLU A 220 -19.24 -16.99 -6.32
N LEU A 221 -18.34 -16.15 -6.87
CA LEU A 221 -16.89 -16.40 -6.83
C LEU A 221 -16.35 -16.40 -5.38
N MET A 222 -16.84 -15.50 -4.54
CA MET A 222 -16.49 -15.46 -3.11
C MET A 222 -17.22 -16.52 -2.28
N GLY A 223 -18.26 -17.16 -2.82
CA GLY A 223 -19.05 -18.15 -2.10
C GLY A 223 -19.89 -17.57 -0.98
N VAL A 224 -20.45 -16.36 -1.16
CA VAL A 224 -21.18 -15.60 -0.13
C VAL A 224 -22.62 -15.30 -0.53
N LYS A 225 -23.43 -14.97 0.47
CA LYS A 225 -24.73 -14.32 0.32
C LYS A 225 -24.68 -12.98 1.02
N ARG A 226 -25.43 -12.01 0.49
CA ARG A 226 -25.43 -10.64 0.97
C ARG A 226 -26.85 -10.14 1.17
N ALA A 227 -27.05 -9.42 2.27
CA ALA A 227 -28.23 -8.58 2.45
C ALA A 227 -28.28 -7.46 1.38
N PRO A 228 -29.43 -6.77 1.24
CA PRO A 228 -29.52 -5.53 0.46
C PRO A 228 -28.39 -4.56 0.80
N PHE A 229 -28.00 -3.74 -0.18
CA PHE A 229 -26.84 -2.87 -0.06
C PHE A 229 -27.02 -1.90 1.12
N ALA A 230 -26.13 -2.01 2.11
CA ALA A 230 -26.07 -1.14 3.26
C ALA A 230 -24.62 -0.73 3.48
N PHE A 231 -24.36 0.56 3.47
CA PHE A 231 -23.02 1.10 3.68
C PHE A 231 -22.88 1.51 5.15
N GLU A 232 -21.90 0.96 5.86
CA GLU A 232 -21.62 1.40 7.23
C GLU A 232 -21.04 2.82 7.17
N GLU A 233 -21.78 3.80 7.70
CA GLU A 233 -21.33 5.18 7.80
C GLU A 233 -20.60 5.39 9.13
N ASP A 234 -19.44 6.04 9.08
CA ASP A 234 -18.80 6.58 10.28
C ASP A 234 -19.72 7.69 10.82
N LYS A 235 -20.43 7.42 11.93
CA LYS A 235 -21.29 8.42 12.54
C LYS A 235 -20.39 9.58 12.98
N LYS A 236 -20.73 10.80 12.56
CA LYS A 236 -19.99 12.02 12.82
C LYS A 236 -19.75 12.20 14.32
N ALA A 237 -18.65 11.65 14.84
CA ALA A 237 -18.10 12.08 16.11
C ALA A 237 -17.57 13.50 15.90
N GLU A 238 -17.88 14.36 16.85
CA GLU A 238 -17.90 15.81 16.72
C GLU A 238 -16.62 16.42 16.14
N THR A 239 -16.86 17.45 15.33
CA THR A 239 -15.96 18.54 14.95
C THR A 239 -14.66 18.61 15.76
N ASN A 240 -13.55 18.18 15.15
CA ASN A 240 -12.26 18.83 15.30
C ASN A 240 -11.31 18.33 14.21
N SER A 241 -10.55 19.27 13.65
CA SER A 241 -9.40 19.04 12.79
C SER A 241 -8.36 18.19 13.53
N GLY A 242 -8.57 16.87 13.51
CA GLY A 242 -7.82 15.90 14.31
C GLY A 242 -8.72 14.70 14.60
N TYR A 243 -8.79 13.78 13.65
CA TYR A 243 -9.47 12.48 13.77
C TYR A 243 -8.86 11.69 14.95
N LYS A 244 -9.32 11.95 16.18
CA LYS A 244 -8.88 11.25 17.39
C LYS A 244 -9.70 9.96 17.51
N GLY A 245 -9.22 8.88 16.90
CA GLY A 245 -9.81 7.56 17.09
C GLY A 245 -9.54 6.53 16.00
N GLY A 246 -9.10 6.94 14.80
CA GLY A 246 -9.05 6.06 13.63
C GLY A 246 -10.42 5.89 12.96
N PHE A 247 -10.46 5.16 11.84
CA PHE A 247 -11.67 4.92 11.05
C PHE A 247 -12.39 3.65 11.48
N GLY A 248 -13.72 3.71 11.54
CA GLY A 248 -14.56 2.57 11.91
C GLY A 248 -14.41 2.18 13.38
N ARG A 249 -14.95 1.02 13.73
CA ARG A 249 -15.03 0.54 15.12
C ARG A 249 -14.04 -0.60 15.37
N TRP A 250 -13.82 -0.90 16.64
CA TRP A 250 -13.13 -2.12 17.01
C TRP A 250 -14.00 -3.34 16.73
N LEU A 251 -13.41 -4.30 16.03
CA LEU A 251 -13.98 -5.60 15.68
C LEU A 251 -13.28 -6.66 16.53
N ASP A 252 -14.02 -7.30 17.42
CA ASP A 252 -13.53 -8.45 18.17
C ASP A 252 -13.65 -9.69 17.28
N VAL A 253 -12.50 -10.20 16.84
CA VAL A 253 -12.40 -11.33 15.91
C VAL A 253 -12.04 -12.58 16.69
N THR A 254 -12.77 -13.66 16.44
CA THR A 254 -12.47 -15.00 16.96
C THR A 254 -12.22 -15.94 15.81
N MET A 255 -11.07 -16.62 15.82
CA MET A 255 -10.75 -17.68 14.88
C MET A 255 -11.62 -18.90 15.13
N LEU A 256 -12.31 -19.37 14.09
CA LEU A 256 -13.07 -20.61 14.10
C LEU A 256 -12.19 -21.81 13.70
N GLU A 257 -11.15 -21.55 12.92
CA GLU A 257 -10.26 -22.54 12.33
C GLU A 257 -8.81 -22.04 12.37
N GLY A 258 -7.85 -22.94 12.27
CA GLY A 258 -6.44 -22.56 12.14
C GLY A 258 -6.14 -21.84 10.82
N PHE A 259 -5.39 -20.74 10.88
CA PHE A 259 -4.96 -19.98 9.71
C PHE A 259 -3.52 -19.46 9.86
N GLY A 260 -2.55 -20.25 9.37
CA GLY A 260 -1.13 -19.97 9.57
C GLY A 260 -0.76 -20.10 11.05
N THR A 261 -0.25 -19.02 11.65
CA THR A 261 0.07 -18.98 13.08
C THR A 261 -1.13 -18.68 13.98
N LEU A 262 -2.29 -18.35 13.41
CA LEU A 262 -3.54 -18.15 14.14
C LEU A 262 -4.19 -19.50 14.40
N LYS A 263 -4.48 -19.82 15.66
CA LYS A 263 -5.10 -21.09 16.07
C LYS A 263 -6.62 -20.91 16.21
N ALA A 264 -7.38 -22.00 16.10
CA ALA A 264 -8.80 -21.97 16.44
C ALA A 264 -8.98 -21.53 17.91
N GLY A 265 -9.92 -20.62 18.16
CA GLY A 265 -10.13 -20.00 19.46
C GLY A 265 -9.28 -18.76 19.74
N ASP A 266 -8.25 -18.46 18.94
CA ASP A 266 -7.49 -17.20 19.07
C ASP A 266 -8.45 -16.00 18.92
N THR A 267 -8.30 -15.02 19.80
CA THR A 267 -9.03 -13.74 19.75
C THR A 267 -8.08 -12.58 19.55
N PHE A 268 -8.52 -11.57 18.80
CA PHE A 268 -7.79 -10.33 18.59
C PHE A 268 -8.73 -9.21 18.13
N ARG A 269 -8.25 -7.98 18.15
CA ARG A 269 -9.03 -6.81 17.73
C ARG A 269 -8.44 -6.17 16.49
N ILE A 270 -9.28 -5.81 15.53
CA ILE A 270 -8.94 -4.98 14.37
C ILE A 270 -9.84 -3.76 14.39
N GLN A 271 -9.34 -2.58 14.00
CA GLN A 271 -10.18 -1.41 13.81
C GLN A 271 -10.42 -1.17 12.32
N GLY A 272 -11.69 -1.12 11.94
CA GLY A 272 -12.13 -0.88 10.56
C GLY A 272 -13.66 -0.92 10.47
N PHE A 273 -14.16 -0.99 9.25
CA PHE A 273 -15.57 -1.20 8.96
C PHE A 273 -15.86 -2.68 8.70
N GLN A 274 -17.12 -3.09 8.78
CA GLN A 274 -17.55 -4.46 8.46
C GLN A 274 -18.80 -4.44 7.59
N GLU A 275 -18.86 -5.24 6.52
CA GLU A 275 -20.04 -5.31 5.66
C GLU A 275 -21.18 -6.00 6.44
N PRO A 276 -22.29 -5.29 6.75
CA PRO A 276 -23.40 -5.90 7.47
C PRO A 276 -24.17 -6.87 6.57
N GLY A 277 -24.61 -7.99 7.14
CA GLY A 277 -25.40 -8.98 6.42
C GLY A 277 -24.65 -9.79 5.36
N LEU A 278 -23.30 -9.79 5.40
CA LEU A 278 -22.49 -10.77 4.68
C LEU A 278 -22.60 -12.13 5.38
N ALA A 279 -22.95 -13.18 4.64
CA ALA A 279 -23.06 -14.54 5.16
C ALA A 279 -22.34 -15.53 4.23
N ALA A 280 -21.89 -16.64 4.80
CA ALA A 280 -21.37 -17.76 4.02
C ALA A 280 -22.47 -18.40 3.16
N ALA A 281 -22.09 -18.80 1.94
CA ALA A 281 -22.84 -19.76 1.13
C ALA A 281 -21.99 -21.02 0.94
N SER A 282 -21.19 -21.10 -0.13
CA SER A 282 -20.21 -22.18 -0.32
C SER A 282 -18.88 -21.92 0.41
N ALA A 283 -18.61 -20.69 0.82
CA ALA A 283 -17.40 -20.33 1.54
C ALA A 283 -17.41 -20.90 2.97
N LYS A 284 -16.25 -21.37 3.43
CA LYS A 284 -16.02 -21.77 4.81
C LYS A 284 -15.62 -20.55 5.66
N PRO A 285 -16.35 -20.22 6.73
CA PRO A 285 -15.90 -19.22 7.71
C PRO A 285 -14.64 -19.71 8.44
N LEU A 286 -13.59 -18.89 8.46
CA LEU A 286 -12.36 -19.13 9.22
C LEU A 286 -12.30 -18.31 10.51
N ALA A 287 -13.00 -17.17 10.53
CA ALA A 287 -13.12 -16.30 11.70
C ALA A 287 -14.47 -15.59 11.71
N LYS A 288 -14.91 -15.13 12.87
CA LYS A 288 -16.15 -14.38 13.07
C LYS A 288 -15.95 -13.16 13.96
N THR A 289 -16.87 -12.20 13.84
CA THR A 289 -17.19 -11.17 14.84
C THR A 289 -18.58 -11.46 15.42
N PRO A 290 -19.04 -10.74 16.46
CA PRO A 290 -20.43 -10.84 16.93
C PRO A 290 -21.49 -10.55 15.85
N THR A 291 -21.13 -9.81 14.80
CA THR A 291 -22.05 -9.37 13.75
C THR A 291 -22.00 -10.20 12.47
N GLY A 292 -21.11 -11.21 12.37
CA GLY A 292 -21.03 -12.07 11.19
C GLY A 292 -19.65 -12.69 10.96
N PRO A 293 -19.43 -13.34 9.79
CA PRO A 293 -18.10 -13.83 9.41
C PRO A 293 -17.11 -12.67 9.25
N ALA A 294 -15.88 -12.90 9.68
CA ALA A 294 -14.75 -11.96 9.58
C ALA A 294 -13.77 -12.36 8.48
N ILE A 295 -13.48 -13.66 8.36
CA ILE A 295 -12.64 -14.23 7.30
C ILE A 295 -13.38 -15.42 6.72
N LEU A 296 -13.54 -15.44 5.41
CA LEU A 296 -14.17 -16.53 4.65
C LEU A 296 -13.17 -17.09 3.64
N ALA A 297 -13.23 -18.39 3.38
CA ALA A 297 -12.42 -19.06 2.37
C ALA A 297 -13.31 -19.87 1.43
N ASN A 298 -13.27 -19.59 0.13
CA ASN A 298 -14.00 -20.33 -0.89
C ASN A 298 -13.01 -20.98 -1.86
N LYS A 299 -13.03 -22.31 -1.94
CA LYS A 299 -12.18 -23.05 -2.88
C LYS A 299 -12.76 -22.92 -4.29
N VAL A 300 -11.94 -22.51 -5.25
CA VAL A 300 -12.37 -22.34 -6.65
C VAL A 300 -11.29 -22.90 -7.57
N GLY A 301 -11.57 -24.01 -8.24
CA GLY A 301 -10.58 -24.77 -9.00
C GLY A 301 -9.36 -25.11 -8.13
N LYS A 302 -8.16 -24.77 -8.61
CA LYS A 302 -6.90 -25.03 -7.88
C LYS A 302 -6.60 -23.97 -6.81
N GLY A 303 -7.16 -22.77 -6.91
CA GLY A 303 -6.91 -21.64 -6.01
C GLY A 303 -7.96 -21.49 -4.91
N THR A 304 -7.94 -20.33 -4.27
CA THR A 304 -8.86 -19.98 -3.17
C THR A 304 -9.16 -18.49 -3.17
N VAL A 305 -10.42 -18.13 -2.93
CA VAL A 305 -10.83 -16.76 -2.63
C VAL A 305 -10.92 -16.61 -1.11
N TYR A 306 -10.18 -15.66 -0.55
CA TYR A 306 -10.31 -15.21 0.82
C TYR A 306 -11.04 -13.88 0.86
N THR A 307 -12.16 -13.83 1.58
CA THR A 307 -12.89 -12.57 1.81
C THR A 307 -12.67 -12.13 3.25
N LEU A 308 -12.01 -10.97 3.40
CA LEU A 308 -11.86 -10.26 4.66
C LEU A 308 -13.07 -9.35 4.83
N ASN A 309 -13.99 -9.71 5.72
CA ASN A 309 -15.14 -8.85 6.03
C ASN A 309 -14.75 -7.72 6.99
N PHE A 310 -13.62 -7.07 6.71
CA PHE A 310 -13.11 -5.88 7.35
C PHE A 310 -12.06 -5.25 6.43
N ASP A 311 -11.89 -3.94 6.53
CA ASP A 311 -10.80 -3.21 5.88
C ASP A 311 -9.69 -2.87 6.90
N ILE A 312 -8.61 -2.25 6.41
CA ILE A 312 -7.41 -1.93 7.22
C ILE A 312 -6.98 -0.45 7.16
N PRO A 313 -7.92 0.53 7.15
CA PRO A 313 -7.61 1.94 6.95
C PRO A 313 -6.73 2.53 8.05
N ASN A 314 -6.69 1.87 9.20
CA ASN A 314 -5.91 2.27 10.35
C ASN A 314 -4.48 1.70 10.36
N TYR A 315 -4.12 0.78 9.47
CA TYR A 315 -2.77 0.21 9.46
C TYR A 315 -1.71 1.31 9.25
N LEU A 316 -1.99 2.25 8.33
CA LEU A 316 -1.10 3.35 8.01
C LEU A 316 -0.78 4.23 9.24
N SER A 317 -1.77 4.60 10.05
CA SER A 317 -1.55 5.43 11.24
C SER A 317 -0.99 4.64 12.42
N ARG A 318 -1.32 3.35 12.52
CA ARG A 318 -0.98 2.49 13.66
C ARG A 318 0.37 1.77 13.55
N ARG A 319 1.05 1.84 12.41
CA ARG A 319 2.45 1.34 12.25
C ARG A 319 3.50 2.24 12.93
N SER A 320 3.09 3.10 13.84
CA SER A 320 3.87 4.16 14.48
C SER A 320 3.54 4.24 15.97
N GLY A 321 4.51 4.64 16.79
CA GLY A 321 4.35 4.76 18.24
C GLY A 321 4.62 3.47 19.03
N LYS A 322 4.46 3.54 20.35
CA LYS A 322 4.82 2.48 21.30
C LYS A 322 3.97 1.20 21.13
N ASP A 323 2.70 1.36 20.75
CA ASP A 323 1.74 0.25 20.64
C ASP A 323 1.70 -0.36 19.23
N ALA A 324 2.53 0.12 18.30
CA ALA A 324 2.48 -0.27 16.89
C ALA A 324 2.62 -1.78 16.69
N ALA A 325 3.49 -2.44 17.47
CA ALA A 325 3.71 -3.88 17.37
C ALA A 325 2.43 -4.67 17.69
N GLU A 326 1.68 -4.26 18.73
CA GLU A 326 0.42 -4.89 19.11
C GLU A 326 -0.67 -4.59 18.07
N LEU A 327 -0.83 -3.32 17.69
CA LEU A 327 -1.90 -2.86 16.80
C LEU A 327 -1.77 -3.41 15.36
N THR A 328 -0.55 -3.72 14.92
CA THR A 328 -0.28 -4.26 13.57
C THR A 328 -0.16 -5.79 13.55
N ALA A 329 0.09 -6.45 14.68
CA ALA A 329 0.32 -7.89 14.74
C ALA A 329 -0.80 -8.73 14.10
N PRO A 330 -2.11 -8.46 14.32
CA PRO A 330 -3.18 -9.23 13.69
C PRO A 330 -3.11 -9.19 12.16
N HIS A 331 -2.94 -7.99 11.59
CA HIS A 331 -2.81 -7.78 10.14
C HIS A 331 -1.63 -8.58 9.58
N ARG A 332 -0.46 -8.48 10.23
CA ARG A 332 0.75 -9.20 9.82
C ARG A 332 0.56 -10.72 9.86
N ARG A 333 -0.05 -11.26 10.92
CA ARG A 333 -0.32 -12.72 11.06
C ARG A 333 -1.28 -13.22 9.97
N ILE A 334 -2.34 -12.47 9.70
CA ILE A 334 -3.31 -12.80 8.62
C ILE A 334 -2.61 -12.80 7.26
N PHE A 335 -1.80 -11.78 6.98
CA PHE A 335 -1.10 -11.68 5.70
C PHE A 335 0.04 -12.69 5.56
N SER A 336 0.75 -13.03 6.63
CA SER A 336 1.70 -14.15 6.61
C SER A 336 1.02 -15.46 6.22
N ALA A 337 -0.18 -15.72 6.72
CA ALA A 337 -0.95 -16.89 6.35
C ALA A 337 -1.41 -16.84 4.88
N LEU A 338 -1.87 -15.68 4.39
CA LEU A 338 -2.27 -15.50 2.98
C LEU A 338 -1.10 -15.69 2.01
N LEU A 339 0.07 -15.13 2.33
CA LEU A 339 1.30 -15.29 1.55
C LEU A 339 1.74 -16.75 1.49
N ALA A 340 1.72 -17.45 2.63
CA ALA A 340 2.03 -18.88 2.69
C ALA A 340 1.05 -19.71 1.85
N LYS A 341 -0.26 -19.40 1.89
CA LYS A 341 -1.27 -20.07 1.06
C LYS A 341 -1.07 -19.80 -0.44
N ALA A 342 -0.52 -18.65 -0.79
CA ALA A 342 -0.19 -18.29 -2.16
C ALA A 342 1.17 -18.82 -2.61
N GLY A 343 1.97 -19.42 -1.73
CA GLY A 343 3.35 -19.82 -2.03
C GLY A 343 4.22 -18.62 -2.43
N VAL A 344 4.02 -17.50 -1.73
CA VAL A 344 4.79 -16.27 -1.87
C VAL A 344 5.76 -16.16 -0.69
N GLU A 345 7.04 -16.14 -0.99
CA GLU A 345 8.12 -15.91 -0.04
C GLU A 345 8.88 -14.66 -0.48
N GLY A 346 9.15 -13.75 0.46
CA GLY A 346 9.94 -12.56 0.17
C GLY A 346 11.36 -12.94 -0.22
N GLN A 347 11.83 -12.47 -1.37
CA GLN A 347 13.14 -12.89 -1.89
C GLN A 347 14.32 -12.20 -1.19
N LEU A 348 14.07 -11.13 -0.43
CA LEU A 348 15.09 -10.50 0.41
C LEU A 348 14.65 -10.57 1.86
N LYS A 349 15.38 -11.31 2.68
CA LYS A 349 15.11 -11.40 4.11
C LYS A 349 15.97 -10.37 4.84
N VAL A 350 15.30 -9.41 5.46
CA VAL A 350 15.94 -8.37 6.27
C VAL A 350 15.43 -8.44 7.69
N THR A 351 16.35 -8.41 8.65
CA THR A 351 16.02 -8.44 10.07
C THR A 351 16.86 -7.45 10.87
N LEU A 352 16.30 -6.93 11.96
CA LEU A 352 17.09 -6.25 12.97
C LEU A 352 17.92 -7.29 13.73
N LYS A 353 19.23 -7.10 13.82
CA LYS A 353 20.12 -7.99 14.57
C LYS A 353 19.69 -8.16 16.04
N SER A 354 19.09 -7.13 16.63
CA SER A 354 18.62 -7.14 18.02
C SER A 354 17.37 -7.98 18.26
N SER A 355 16.51 -8.17 17.26
CA SER A 355 15.20 -8.81 17.46
C SER A 355 14.89 -9.97 16.51
N GLY A 356 15.67 -10.15 15.44
CA GLY A 356 15.40 -11.13 14.38
C GLY A 356 14.14 -10.84 13.57
N LYS A 357 13.52 -9.66 13.73
CA LYS A 357 12.28 -9.27 13.04
C LYS A 357 12.56 -8.25 11.94
N TYR A 358 11.75 -8.28 10.88
CA TYR A 358 11.76 -7.22 9.87
C TYR A 358 11.36 -5.89 10.52
N PRO A 359 12.17 -4.81 10.38
CA PRO A 359 11.88 -3.52 10.97
C PRO A 359 10.65 -2.85 10.35
N VAL A 360 9.74 -2.36 11.19
CA VAL A 360 8.65 -1.48 10.76
C VAL A 360 9.24 -0.17 10.25
N GLY A 361 8.73 0.33 9.12
CA GLY A 361 9.22 1.56 8.51
C GLY A 361 10.50 1.41 7.71
N LEU A 362 10.94 0.19 7.42
CA LEU A 362 11.94 -0.08 6.40
C LEU A 362 11.26 -0.55 5.12
N GLU A 363 11.57 0.09 4.01
CA GLU A 363 11.20 -0.41 2.69
C GLU A 363 12.46 -0.88 1.97
N THR A 364 12.37 -2.04 1.33
CA THR A 364 13.49 -2.66 0.62
C THR A 364 13.13 -2.91 -0.83
N PHE A 365 14.11 -2.77 -1.71
CA PHE A 365 13.94 -2.85 -3.15
C PHE A 365 14.99 -3.76 -3.76
N ARG A 366 14.61 -4.36 -4.88
CA ARG A 366 15.45 -5.24 -5.67
C ARG A 366 15.41 -4.78 -7.12
N TYR A 367 16.57 -4.73 -7.74
CA TYR A 367 16.71 -4.38 -9.14
C TYR A 367 17.67 -5.32 -9.84
N THR A 368 17.48 -5.46 -11.15
CA THR A 368 18.36 -6.22 -12.03
C THR A 368 18.80 -5.41 -13.23
N GLN A 369 20.04 -5.61 -13.66
CA GLN A 369 20.56 -5.02 -14.89
C GLN A 369 21.68 -5.90 -15.44
N GLY A 370 21.41 -6.63 -16.53
CA GLY A 370 22.36 -7.62 -17.05
C GLY A 370 22.69 -8.66 -15.98
N GLY A 371 23.98 -8.86 -15.70
CA GLY A 371 24.45 -9.77 -14.64
C GLY A 371 24.41 -9.19 -13.23
N TYR A 372 24.06 -7.91 -13.06
CA TYR A 372 24.08 -7.22 -11.77
C TYR A 372 22.72 -7.27 -11.08
N ARG A 373 22.77 -7.41 -9.76
CA ARG A 373 21.62 -7.28 -8.85
C ARG A 373 21.89 -6.14 -7.89
N TYR A 374 20.93 -5.25 -7.73
CA TYR A 374 21.00 -4.15 -6.77
C TYR A 374 19.96 -4.33 -5.68
N LEU A 375 20.40 -4.09 -4.45
CA LEU A 375 19.57 -4.12 -3.26
C LEU A 375 19.61 -2.75 -2.63
N ALA A 376 18.44 -2.22 -2.32
CA ALA A 376 18.32 -0.93 -1.68
C ALA A 376 17.36 -1.01 -0.48
N ALA A 377 17.58 -0.11 0.46
CA ALA A 377 16.80 -0.01 1.68
C ALA A 377 16.65 1.46 2.03
N ILE A 378 15.42 1.88 2.35
CA ILE A 378 15.13 3.27 2.75
C ILE A 378 14.23 3.29 3.97
N ARG A 379 14.41 4.30 4.83
CA ARG A 379 13.46 4.58 5.91
C ARG A 379 12.17 5.14 5.31
N ASN A 380 11.09 4.39 5.45
CA ASN A 380 9.75 4.77 5.05
C ASN A 380 8.94 5.12 6.31
N LYS A 381 9.00 6.40 6.69
CA LYS A 381 8.32 6.92 7.88
C LYS A 381 6.87 7.35 7.59
N VAL A 382 6.21 6.87 6.53
CA VAL A 382 4.86 7.37 6.17
C VAL A 382 3.81 6.81 7.15
N THR A 383 3.06 7.70 7.82
CA THR A 383 1.97 7.33 8.75
C THR A 383 0.64 7.99 8.48
N ARG A 384 0.59 8.87 7.49
CA ARG A 384 -0.64 9.52 7.01
C ARG A 384 -0.47 9.93 5.56
N ILE A 385 -1.58 10.14 4.89
CA ILE A 385 -1.59 10.70 3.55
C ILE A 385 -1.65 12.22 3.68
N ASN A 386 -0.66 12.93 3.11
CA ASN A 386 -0.67 14.39 3.12
C ASN A 386 -0.69 14.95 1.69
N TRP A 387 -1.91 15.19 1.19
CA TRP A 387 -2.12 15.77 -0.14
C TRP A 387 -1.83 17.26 -0.23
N GLN A 388 -1.69 17.94 0.92
CA GLN A 388 -1.52 19.38 0.98
C GLN A 388 -0.05 19.78 0.86
N ASP A 389 0.85 18.96 1.40
CA ASP A 389 2.29 19.22 1.39
C ASP A 389 3.12 18.18 0.64
N LEU A 390 2.47 17.13 0.11
CA LEU A 390 3.08 16.02 -0.62
C LEU A 390 4.27 15.39 0.13
N SER A 391 4.29 15.55 1.46
CA SER A 391 5.36 15.07 2.30
C SER A 391 4.91 13.80 3.01
N ASP A 392 5.75 12.80 2.86
CA ASP A 392 5.80 11.65 3.72
C ASP A 392 6.16 12.16 5.12
N SER A 393 5.13 12.42 5.92
CA SER A 393 5.29 12.79 7.33
C SER A 393 4.89 11.59 8.17
N GLY A 394 5.83 11.12 8.97
CA GLY A 394 5.53 10.35 10.17
C GLY A 394 6.52 10.73 11.23
N GLU A 395 6.06 11.62 12.09
CA GLU A 395 6.52 11.63 13.46
C GLU A 395 6.05 10.31 14.09
N GLY A 396 6.98 9.47 14.56
CA GLY A 396 6.68 8.34 15.43
C GLY A 396 6.89 6.92 14.89
N VAL A 397 7.17 6.69 13.58
CA VAL A 397 7.62 5.35 13.16
C VAL A 397 8.96 5.09 13.84
N ALA A 398 9.08 3.94 14.53
CA ALA A 398 10.27 3.60 15.30
C ALA A 398 11.53 3.89 14.46
N ASP A 399 12.36 4.82 14.94
CA ASP A 399 13.55 5.17 14.19
C ASP A 399 14.52 4.00 14.26
N ILE A 400 14.76 3.37 13.11
CA ILE A 400 15.76 2.32 12.96
C ILE A 400 17.18 2.89 12.85
N GLY A 401 17.36 4.20 13.05
CA GLY A 401 18.67 4.85 13.12
C GLY A 401 19.57 4.20 14.16
N GLY A 402 20.84 3.96 13.79
CA GLY A 402 21.81 3.27 14.63
C GLY A 402 21.59 1.75 14.78
N SER A 403 20.51 1.19 14.21
CA SER A 403 20.27 -0.25 14.25
C SER A 403 21.15 -0.99 13.23
N THR A 404 21.60 -2.20 13.58
CA THR A 404 22.27 -3.11 12.65
C THR A 404 21.22 -3.99 11.95
N LEU A 405 21.23 -3.97 10.63
CA LEU A 405 20.40 -4.82 9.78
C LEU A 405 21.20 -6.03 9.30
N LEU A 406 20.58 -7.21 9.33
CA LEU A 406 21.08 -8.41 8.68
C LEU A 406 20.30 -8.61 7.38
N PHE A 407 21.02 -8.69 6.27
CA PHE A 407 20.48 -9.03 4.96
C PHE A 407 20.89 -10.47 4.63
N GLU A 408 19.92 -11.38 4.54
CA GLU A 408 20.13 -12.72 4.00
C GLU A 408 19.82 -12.65 2.49
N LEU A 409 20.85 -12.90 1.69
CA LEU A 409 20.80 -12.75 0.24
C LEU A 409 20.32 -14.04 -0.42
N PRO A 410 19.47 -13.96 -1.46
CA PRO A 410 18.86 -15.15 -2.07
C PRO A 410 19.81 -15.95 -2.98
N VAL A 411 21.05 -15.48 -3.19
CA VAL A 411 21.96 -16.01 -4.21
C VAL A 411 23.41 -16.11 -3.71
N LYS A 412 24.06 -17.22 -4.05
CA LYS A 412 25.48 -17.52 -3.77
C LYS A 412 26.38 -17.10 -4.93
N GLY A 413 27.67 -16.92 -4.68
CA GLY A 413 28.67 -16.65 -5.73
C GLY A 413 28.64 -15.22 -6.29
N TYR A 414 28.07 -14.26 -5.58
CA TYR A 414 28.08 -12.84 -5.96
C TYR A 414 29.04 -12.05 -5.08
N TYR A 415 29.85 -11.17 -5.67
CA TYR A 415 30.59 -10.17 -4.91
C TYR A 415 29.65 -9.06 -4.46
N ILE A 416 29.66 -8.76 -3.16
CA ILE A 416 28.85 -7.71 -2.57
C ILE A 416 29.72 -6.45 -2.42
N THR A 417 29.23 -5.33 -2.96
CA THR A 417 29.82 -4.01 -2.76
C THR A 417 28.72 -3.02 -2.40
N GLU A 418 28.93 -2.26 -1.33
CA GLU A 418 28.03 -1.17 -0.96
C GLU A 418 28.39 0.06 -1.80
N LEU A 419 27.43 0.48 -2.64
CA LEU A 419 27.71 1.39 -3.73
C LEU A 419 28.04 2.82 -3.27
N ARG A 420 27.61 3.27 -2.08
CA ARG A 420 27.87 4.65 -1.63
C ARG A 420 29.29 4.82 -1.08
N THR A 421 29.83 3.83 -0.38
CA THR A 421 31.19 3.91 0.20
C THR A 421 32.23 3.12 -0.58
N GLY A 422 31.81 2.24 -1.51
CA GLY A 422 32.70 1.33 -2.22
C GLY A 422 33.20 0.16 -1.37
N LYS A 423 32.69 0.02 -0.13
CA LYS A 423 33.08 -1.07 0.76
C LYS A 423 32.65 -2.42 0.18
N SER A 424 33.62 -3.31 0.00
CA SER A 424 33.39 -4.71 -0.36
C SER A 424 33.09 -5.55 0.88
N PHE A 425 32.16 -6.50 0.76
CA PHE A 425 31.83 -7.49 1.79
C PHE A 425 32.25 -8.91 1.38
N GLY A 426 33.00 -9.06 0.28
CA GLY A 426 33.41 -10.36 -0.24
C GLY A 426 32.31 -11.06 -1.05
N MET A 427 32.48 -12.37 -1.24
CA MET A 427 31.58 -13.20 -2.04
C MET A 427 30.52 -13.88 -1.16
N THR A 428 29.28 -13.98 -1.64
CA THR A 428 28.23 -14.75 -0.97
C THR A 428 28.50 -16.24 -0.99
N ASP A 429 28.31 -16.89 0.15
CA ASP A 429 28.63 -18.29 0.45
C ASP A 429 27.48 -19.27 0.20
#